data_AF-A0A6A6P7C9-F1
#
_entry.id   AF-A0A6A6P7C9-F1
#
_cell.length_a   1.000
_cell.length_b   1.000
_cell.length_c   1.000
_cell.angle_alpha   90.00
_cell.angle_beta   90.00
_cell.angle_gamma   90.00
#
_symmetry.space_group_name_H-M   'P 1'
#
loop_
_entity.id
_entity.type
_entity.pdbx_description
1 polymer ?
#
loop_
_entity_poly.entity_id
_entity_poly.type
_entity_poly.pdbx_seq_one_letter_code
_entity_poly.pdbx_strand_id
1 'polypeptide(L)'
;AALFGLTLARPTLDGDASSSLNSRQECSTGTAFYVCAINDFRGCCSVDPCAMPDGCPDDQAPEPTPEPTPEPTPEPTPPTAPAPPTCTPGQSGALYQPEMHTIFPSMPDMSSPAVGDFDVAFTPDKPGTSFDQAATFRGIPAGATACSLKWAVPAERNFTVTGNGLTGVNQLTAALAPGAEVSAALVDGMLSEQEVGGADFTGWPEVEGPHTHVAGSAVCAEEMSFKIAIRGDLGQGWIFMDQNEETGWYIEYFC
;
A
#
# COMPACT_ATOMS: atom_id res chain seq x y z
N ALA A 1 -3.09 -27.11 -63.65
CA ALA A 1 -1.75 -27.21 -63.05
C ALA A 1 -1.89 -26.93 -61.56
N ALA A 2 -1.75 -27.96 -60.74
CA ALA A 2 -1.74 -27.86 -59.29
C ALA A 2 -0.28 -27.75 -58.83
N LEU A 3 0.03 -26.81 -57.95
CA LEU A 3 1.32 -26.71 -57.25
C LEU A 3 1.03 -26.52 -55.76
N PHE A 4 1.34 -27.57 -55.01
CA PHE A 4 1.50 -27.60 -53.55
C PHE A 4 2.79 -26.87 -53.15
N GLY A 5 2.83 -26.24 -51.97
CA GLY A 5 4.05 -25.64 -51.42
C GLY A 5 3.97 -25.21 -49.95
N LEU A 6 4.28 -26.17 -49.06
CA LEU A 6 4.76 -26.12 -47.66
C LEU A 6 4.57 -24.90 -46.73
N THR A 7 3.94 -25.21 -45.59
CA THR A 7 3.98 -24.54 -44.29
C THR A 7 5.37 -24.54 -43.64
N LEU A 8 5.75 -23.41 -43.03
CA LEU A 8 6.66 -23.36 -41.89
C LEU A 8 6.10 -22.37 -40.85
N ALA A 9 5.58 -22.90 -39.75
CA ALA A 9 5.34 -22.14 -38.52
C ALA A 9 6.66 -21.97 -37.77
N ARG A 10 6.95 -20.77 -37.29
CA ARG A 10 7.99 -20.51 -36.29
C ARG A 10 7.32 -20.05 -34.99
N PRO A 11 7.50 -20.76 -33.87
CA PRO A 11 7.24 -20.20 -32.54
C PRO A 11 8.44 -19.34 -32.12
N THR A 12 8.28 -18.62 -31.00
CA THR A 12 9.26 -17.95 -30.11
C THR A 12 8.93 -16.47 -29.93
N LEU A 13 8.87 -15.89 -28.74
CA LEU A 13 9.20 -16.34 -27.39
C LEU A 13 8.44 -15.42 -26.43
N ASP A 14 7.70 -16.00 -25.49
CA ASP A 14 7.37 -15.36 -24.22
C ASP A 14 8.67 -14.92 -23.53
N GLY A 15 8.63 -13.76 -22.90
CA GLY A 15 9.80 -13.13 -22.30
C GLY A 15 9.42 -12.06 -21.30
N ASP A 16 8.65 -12.47 -20.28
CA ASP A 16 8.64 -11.86 -18.96
C ASP A 16 10.09 -11.65 -18.48
N ALA A 17 10.55 -10.41 -18.50
CA ALA A 17 11.82 -10.04 -17.87
C ALA A 17 11.87 -8.53 -17.59
N SER A 18 11.04 -8.06 -16.66
CA SER A 18 11.31 -6.75 -16.02
C SER A 18 10.83 -6.65 -14.56
N SER A 19 10.58 -7.78 -13.92
CA SER A 19 10.12 -7.88 -12.53
C SER A 19 11.10 -8.68 -11.67
N SER A 20 12.40 -8.32 -11.63
CA SER A 20 13.29 -8.87 -10.57
C SER A 20 14.59 -8.12 -10.27
N LEU A 21 14.81 -6.87 -10.72
CA LEU A 21 16.09 -6.19 -10.47
C LEU A 21 16.16 -5.35 -9.18
N ASN A 22 15.08 -5.25 -8.40
CA ASN A 22 15.05 -4.44 -7.16
C ASN A 22 15.04 -5.25 -5.84
N SER A 23 15.35 -6.55 -5.88
CA SER A 23 15.73 -7.30 -4.67
C SER A 23 17.15 -7.85 -4.85
N ARG A 24 18.11 -6.94 -5.00
CA ARG A 24 19.51 -7.31 -4.83
C ARG A 24 19.75 -7.34 -3.32
N GLN A 25 19.39 -8.47 -2.70
CA GLN A 25 19.67 -8.76 -1.29
C GLN A 25 21.16 -8.46 -1.04
N GLU A 26 21.43 -7.56 -0.10
CA GLU A 26 22.79 -7.19 0.28
C GLU A 26 23.46 -8.42 0.92
N CYS A 27 24.40 -9.03 0.20
CA CYS A 27 25.21 -10.10 0.72
C CYS A 27 26.22 -9.56 1.75
N SER A 28 26.53 -10.37 2.76
CA SER A 28 27.54 -10.03 3.77
C SER A 28 28.91 -9.78 3.12
N THR A 29 29.73 -8.93 3.73
CA THR A 29 31.09 -8.64 3.24
C THR A 29 31.88 -9.93 3.01
N GLY A 30 32.38 -10.12 1.80
CA GLY A 30 33.10 -11.33 1.39
C GLY A 30 32.25 -12.37 0.67
N THR A 31 30.97 -12.10 0.40
CA THR A 31 30.07 -12.96 -0.39
C THR A 31 29.39 -12.19 -1.51
N ALA A 32 28.96 -12.88 -2.56
CA ALA A 32 28.20 -12.32 -3.68
C ALA A 32 26.93 -13.14 -3.92
N PHE A 33 25.88 -12.51 -4.46
CA PHE A 33 24.62 -13.19 -4.77
C PHE A 33 24.73 -13.92 -6.11
N TYR A 34 24.41 -15.20 -6.12
CA TYR A 34 24.43 -16.06 -7.31
C TYR A 34 23.04 -16.64 -7.59
N VAL A 35 22.76 -16.86 -8.88
CA VAL A 35 21.61 -17.61 -9.38
C VAL A 35 22.14 -18.60 -10.41
N CYS A 36 22.14 -19.88 -10.07
CA CYS A 36 22.82 -20.92 -10.84
C CYS A 36 21.81 -21.86 -11.49
N ALA A 37 21.97 -22.09 -12.79
CA ALA A 37 21.11 -23.00 -13.54
C ALA A 37 21.49 -24.48 -13.42
N ILE A 38 22.71 -24.79 -12.95
CA ILE A 38 23.26 -26.15 -12.94
C ILE A 38 22.89 -26.94 -11.68
N ASN A 39 22.67 -26.25 -10.56
CA ASN A 39 22.41 -26.82 -9.23
C ASN A 39 21.27 -26.08 -8.50
N ASP A 40 20.52 -25.25 -9.23
CA ASP A 40 19.41 -24.42 -8.72
C ASP A 40 19.78 -23.51 -7.53
N PHE A 41 21.07 -23.26 -7.29
CA PHE A 41 21.51 -22.43 -6.18
C PHE A 41 21.08 -20.96 -6.38
N ARG A 42 20.43 -20.38 -5.37
CA ARG A 42 20.05 -18.97 -5.32
C ARG A 42 20.34 -18.40 -3.93
N GLY A 43 21.42 -17.63 -3.80
CA GLY A 43 21.84 -17.12 -2.49
C GLY A 43 23.19 -16.42 -2.51
N CYS A 44 23.66 -15.98 -1.34
CA CYS A 44 24.98 -15.41 -1.17
C CYS A 44 26.03 -16.52 -0.98
N CYS A 45 27.15 -16.43 -1.67
CA CYS A 45 28.26 -17.37 -1.55
C CYS A 45 29.62 -16.66 -1.64
N SER A 46 30.63 -17.17 -0.94
CA SER A 46 32.00 -16.65 -0.97
C SER A 46 32.77 -17.00 -2.26
N VAL A 47 32.32 -18.05 -2.94
CA VAL A 47 32.87 -18.56 -4.20
C VAL A 47 31.75 -18.80 -5.21
N ASP A 48 32.05 -18.87 -6.50
CA ASP A 48 31.05 -19.08 -7.55
C ASP A 48 30.42 -20.49 -7.46
N PRO A 49 29.18 -20.62 -6.97
CA PRO A 49 28.51 -21.91 -6.86
C PRO A 49 28.04 -22.42 -8.21
N CYS A 50 28.00 -21.60 -9.27
CA CYS A 50 27.52 -22.01 -10.58
C CYS A 50 28.58 -22.83 -11.35
N ALA A 51 29.82 -22.83 -10.89
CA ALA A 51 30.91 -23.67 -11.40
C ALA A 51 31.03 -25.02 -10.67
N MET A 52 30.19 -25.28 -9.66
CA MET A 52 30.27 -26.46 -8.81
C MET A 52 28.94 -27.23 -8.83
N PRO A 53 28.94 -28.57 -8.96
CA PRO A 53 27.70 -29.35 -8.97
C PRO A 53 27.00 -29.35 -7.61
N ASP A 54 27.76 -29.23 -6.51
CA ASP A 54 27.25 -29.39 -5.15
C ASP A 54 26.78 -28.07 -4.48
N GLY A 55 26.77 -26.96 -5.22
CA GLY A 55 26.32 -25.65 -4.70
C GLY A 55 27.40 -24.86 -3.96
N CYS A 56 26.98 -24.00 -3.03
CA CYS A 56 27.88 -23.15 -2.25
C CYS A 56 28.55 -23.95 -1.12
N PRO A 57 29.90 -23.97 -1.02
CA PRO A 57 30.59 -24.70 0.05
C PRO A 57 30.46 -24.05 1.43
N ASP A 58 29.99 -22.80 1.50
CA ASP A 58 29.73 -22.13 2.78
C ASP A 58 28.57 -22.79 3.56
N ASP A 59 27.71 -23.55 2.86
CA ASP A 59 26.60 -24.31 3.46
C ASP A 59 27.05 -25.62 4.13
N GLN A 60 28.32 -26.02 4.00
CA GLN A 60 28.86 -27.22 4.65
C GLN A 60 29.32 -26.93 6.08
N ALA A 61 28.41 -26.48 6.93
CA ALA A 61 28.57 -26.68 8.37
C ALA A 61 28.34 -28.17 8.69
N PRO A 62 29.11 -28.81 9.60
CA PRO A 62 28.90 -30.21 9.93
C PRO A 62 27.47 -30.42 10.46
N GLU A 63 26.74 -31.36 9.86
CA GLU A 63 25.39 -31.76 10.27
C GLU A 63 25.37 -32.06 11.78
N PRO A 64 24.47 -31.45 12.57
CA PRO A 64 24.20 -31.94 13.91
C PRO A 64 23.57 -33.33 13.83
N THR A 65 24.03 -34.22 14.70
CA THR A 65 23.50 -35.58 14.92
C THR A 65 21.97 -35.55 15.06
N PRO A 66 21.20 -36.49 14.46
CA PRO A 66 19.74 -36.46 14.53
C PRO A 66 19.28 -36.63 15.98
N GLU A 67 18.76 -35.55 16.54
CA GLU A 67 18.05 -35.53 17.83
C GLU A 67 16.65 -36.14 17.61
N PRO A 68 16.10 -36.94 18.55
CA PRO A 68 14.79 -37.54 18.39
C PRO A 68 13.73 -36.47 18.14
N THR A 69 12.90 -36.66 17.11
CA THR A 69 11.77 -35.80 16.77
C THR A 69 10.90 -35.55 18.01
N PRO A 70 10.85 -34.32 18.55
CA PRO A 70 9.91 -34.03 19.62
C PRO A 70 8.50 -34.13 19.05
N GLU A 71 7.64 -34.77 19.82
CA GLU A 71 6.19 -34.83 19.62
C GLU A 71 5.67 -33.40 19.32
N PRO A 72 4.70 -33.22 18.39
CA PRO A 72 4.23 -31.89 18.01
C PRO A 72 3.81 -31.13 19.27
N THR A 73 4.57 -30.10 19.60
CA THR A 73 4.15 -29.12 20.59
C THR A 73 2.86 -28.50 20.07
N PRO A 74 1.75 -28.51 20.84
CA PRO A 74 0.52 -27.89 20.38
C PRO A 74 0.83 -26.45 20.00
N GLU A 75 0.53 -26.11 18.75
CA GLU A 75 0.62 -24.75 18.24
C GLU A 75 -0.09 -23.84 19.25
N PRO A 76 0.59 -22.80 19.79
CA PRO A 76 -0.06 -21.91 20.73
C PRO A 76 -1.29 -21.33 20.03
N THR A 77 -2.47 -21.58 20.59
CA THR A 77 -3.70 -20.94 20.15
C THR A 77 -3.42 -19.45 20.00
N PRO A 78 -3.62 -18.85 18.82
CA PRO A 78 -3.37 -17.43 18.63
C PRO A 78 -4.13 -16.67 19.72
N PRO A 79 -3.50 -15.68 20.38
CA PRO A 79 -4.16 -14.91 21.41
C PRO A 79 -5.48 -14.40 20.82
N THR A 80 -6.58 -14.67 21.54
CA THR A 80 -7.91 -14.17 21.17
C THR A 80 -7.78 -12.67 20.95
N ALA A 81 -8.07 -12.22 19.73
CA ALA A 81 -8.02 -10.81 19.39
C ALA A 81 -8.81 -10.03 20.47
N PRO A 82 -8.26 -8.95 21.04
CA PRO A 82 -8.96 -8.16 22.03
C PRO A 82 -10.31 -7.73 21.47
N ALA A 83 -11.35 -7.83 22.30
CA ALA A 83 -12.69 -7.39 21.90
C ALA A 83 -12.61 -5.93 21.41
N PRO A 84 -13.33 -5.57 20.33
CA PRO A 84 -13.32 -4.20 19.82
C PRO A 84 -13.76 -3.23 20.92
N PRO A 85 -13.20 -2.01 20.95
CA PRO A 85 -13.60 -1.02 21.93
C PRO A 85 -15.10 -0.74 21.81
N THR A 86 -15.82 -0.78 22.94
CA THR A 86 -17.25 -0.46 22.98
C THR A 86 -17.48 1.04 23.17
N CYS A 87 -18.37 1.64 22.39
CA CYS A 87 -18.75 3.05 22.59
C CYS A 87 -19.41 3.28 23.96
N THR A 88 -18.91 4.28 24.69
CA THR A 88 -19.63 4.84 25.86
C THR A 88 -20.36 6.11 25.41
N PRO A 89 -21.67 6.25 25.64
CA PRO A 89 -22.40 7.46 25.23
C PRO A 89 -21.79 8.75 25.78
N GLY A 90 -21.60 9.75 24.91
CA GLY A 90 -20.93 11.01 25.19
C GLY A 90 -19.39 10.99 24.99
N GLN A 91 -18.80 9.87 24.60
CA GLN A 91 -17.36 9.75 24.34
C GLN A 91 -17.03 10.18 22.90
N SER A 92 -15.96 10.94 22.73
CA SER A 92 -15.36 11.20 21.42
C SER A 92 -13.91 10.75 21.37
N GLY A 93 -13.40 10.61 20.15
CA GLY A 93 -11.98 10.33 19.92
C GLY A 93 -11.56 10.64 18.49
N ALA A 94 -10.26 10.55 18.25
CA ALA A 94 -9.65 10.72 16.94
C ALA A 94 -8.72 9.55 16.65
N LEU A 95 -8.73 9.06 15.41
CA LEU A 95 -7.82 8.02 14.92
C LEU A 95 -6.99 8.57 13.76
N TYR A 96 -5.71 8.81 14.02
CA TYR A 96 -4.71 9.20 13.03
C TYR A 96 -4.05 7.97 12.40
N GLN A 97 -3.18 8.22 11.41
CA GLN A 97 -2.35 7.20 10.76
C GLN A 97 -3.18 6.04 10.18
N PRO A 98 -4.08 6.31 9.23
CA PRO A 98 -4.70 5.24 8.47
C PRO A 98 -3.64 4.40 7.75
N GLU A 99 -3.96 3.14 7.50
CA GLU A 99 -3.22 2.32 6.55
C GLU A 99 -3.44 2.89 5.13
N MET A 100 -2.38 3.40 4.51
CA MET A 100 -2.44 4.06 3.20
C MET A 100 -1.93 3.13 2.11
N HIS A 101 -2.57 3.13 0.94
CA HIS A 101 -2.08 2.45 -0.26
C HIS A 101 -2.13 3.38 -1.47
N THR A 102 -1.03 3.45 -2.21
CA THR A 102 -1.00 4.12 -3.52
C THR A 102 -1.70 3.25 -4.56
N ILE A 103 -2.65 3.82 -5.29
CA ILE A 103 -3.35 3.16 -6.37
C ILE A 103 -3.13 3.92 -7.67
N PHE A 104 -3.03 3.20 -8.78
CA PHE A 104 -2.62 3.76 -10.06
C PHE A 104 -3.75 3.66 -11.09
N PRO A 105 -4.50 4.74 -11.37
CA PRO A 105 -5.63 4.69 -12.32
C PRO A 105 -5.24 4.23 -13.73
N SER A 106 -3.99 4.49 -14.14
CA SER A 106 -3.47 4.06 -15.45
C SER A 106 -2.99 2.61 -15.51
N MET A 107 -2.83 1.96 -14.36
CA MET A 107 -2.43 0.55 -14.20
C MET A 107 -3.36 -0.09 -13.17
N PRO A 108 -4.64 -0.31 -13.52
CA PRO A 108 -5.69 -0.55 -12.53
C PRO A 108 -5.55 -1.86 -11.76
N ASP A 109 -4.87 -2.86 -12.33
CA ASP A 109 -4.61 -4.15 -11.69
C ASP A 109 -3.32 -4.16 -10.85
N MET A 110 -2.52 -3.08 -10.89
CA MET A 110 -1.29 -2.98 -10.11
C MET A 110 -1.60 -2.72 -8.64
N SER A 111 -1.10 -3.58 -7.76
CA SER A 111 -1.18 -3.40 -6.31
C SER A 111 0.06 -2.73 -5.75
N SER A 112 -0.10 -2.09 -4.60
CA SER A 112 1.00 -1.43 -3.88
C SER A 112 1.05 -1.85 -2.41
N PRO A 113 2.25 -1.94 -1.81
CA PRO A 113 2.38 -2.09 -0.37
C PRO A 113 1.80 -0.86 0.35
N ALA A 114 1.56 -1.02 1.65
CA ALA A 114 1.16 0.10 2.50
C ALA A 114 2.27 1.16 2.57
N VAL A 115 1.88 2.43 2.60
CA VAL A 115 2.77 3.59 2.72
C VAL A 115 2.42 4.40 3.99
N GLY A 116 3.35 5.24 4.44
CA GLY A 116 3.17 6.02 5.68
C GLY A 116 2.61 7.42 5.46
N ASP A 117 2.82 7.95 4.26
CA ASP A 117 2.51 9.31 3.85
C ASP A 117 1.22 9.40 3.02
N PHE A 118 0.71 10.62 2.93
CA PHE A 118 -0.31 10.97 1.95
C PHE A 118 0.36 11.63 0.73
N ASP A 119 0.26 10.99 -0.43
CA ASP A 119 0.82 11.44 -1.69
C ASP A 119 -0.16 11.14 -2.82
N VAL A 120 -0.68 12.18 -3.47
CA VAL A 120 -1.61 12.06 -4.61
C VAL A 120 -1.23 13.02 -5.72
N ALA A 121 -1.33 12.55 -6.96
CA ALA A 121 -1.00 13.34 -8.14
C ALA A 121 -2.03 13.12 -9.25
N PHE A 122 -2.41 14.22 -9.90
CA PHE A 122 -3.16 14.19 -11.14
C PHE A 122 -2.43 15.00 -12.21
N THR A 123 -1.93 14.31 -13.23
CA THR A 123 -1.11 14.87 -14.30
C THR A 123 -1.57 14.34 -15.66
N PRO A 124 -2.69 14.86 -16.20
CA PRO A 124 -3.33 14.30 -17.39
C PRO A 124 -2.44 14.32 -18.65
N ASP A 125 -1.50 15.26 -18.71
CA ASP A 125 -0.55 15.41 -19.82
C ASP A 125 0.62 14.40 -19.78
N LYS A 126 0.73 13.62 -18.69
CA LYS A 126 1.80 12.64 -18.47
C LYS A 126 1.18 11.29 -18.03
N PRO A 127 0.83 10.43 -18.99
CA PRO A 127 0.30 9.11 -18.67
C PRO A 127 1.26 8.33 -17.75
N GLY A 128 0.71 7.64 -16.75
CA GLY A 128 1.51 6.86 -15.80
C GLY A 128 2.02 7.65 -14.58
N THR A 129 1.85 8.98 -14.52
CA THR A 129 2.29 9.78 -13.37
C THR A 129 1.17 10.25 -12.47
N SER A 130 -0.10 9.93 -12.80
CA SER A 130 -1.22 10.10 -11.88
C SER A 130 -1.35 8.90 -10.96
N PHE A 131 -1.58 9.16 -9.68
CA PHE A 131 -1.85 8.16 -8.67
C PHE A 131 -2.74 8.77 -7.58
N ASP A 132 -3.66 7.95 -7.09
CA ASP A 132 -4.56 8.27 -5.99
C ASP A 132 -4.12 7.45 -4.77
N GLN A 133 -4.79 7.63 -3.63
CA GLN A 133 -4.56 6.79 -2.48
C GLN A 133 -5.86 6.28 -1.85
N ALA A 134 -5.78 5.06 -1.32
CA ALA A 134 -6.80 4.50 -0.44
C ALA A 134 -6.33 4.59 1.02
N ALA A 135 -7.18 5.10 1.91
CA ALA A 135 -6.91 5.24 3.34
C ALA A 135 -7.86 4.34 4.13
N THR A 136 -7.34 3.48 5.00
CA THR A 136 -8.14 2.60 5.86
C THR A 136 -7.94 2.90 7.33
N PHE A 137 -9.03 3.24 8.01
CA PHE A 137 -9.09 3.44 9.45
C PHE A 137 -9.66 2.21 10.13
N ARG A 138 -9.07 1.82 11.26
CA ARG A 138 -9.50 0.67 12.07
C ARG A 138 -9.53 1.05 13.54
N GLY A 139 -10.37 0.36 14.30
CA GLY A 139 -10.48 0.57 15.75
C GLY A 139 -11.44 1.69 16.14
N ILE A 140 -12.36 2.09 15.24
CA ILE A 140 -13.48 2.93 15.63
C ILE A 140 -14.37 2.11 16.58
N PRO A 141 -14.79 2.65 17.74
CA PRO A 141 -15.60 1.89 18.67
C PRO A 141 -16.94 1.45 18.09
N ALA A 142 -17.34 0.21 18.41
CA ALA A 142 -18.64 -0.31 18.07
C ALA A 142 -19.73 0.57 18.69
N GLY A 143 -20.62 1.11 17.85
CA GLY A 143 -21.70 2.01 18.28
C GLY A 143 -21.42 3.50 18.07
N ALA A 144 -20.31 3.87 17.42
CA ALA A 144 -20.07 5.25 17.02
C ALA A 144 -21.21 5.73 16.10
N THR A 145 -21.76 6.91 16.39
CA THR A 145 -22.96 7.45 15.74
C THR A 145 -22.66 8.58 14.77
N ALA A 146 -21.53 9.27 14.94
CA ALA A 146 -21.05 10.28 14.02
C ALA A 146 -19.56 10.11 13.76
N CYS A 147 -19.16 10.11 12.48
CA CYS A 147 -17.78 9.97 12.05
C CYS A 147 -17.49 11.05 11.01
N SER A 148 -16.42 11.82 11.21
CA SER A 148 -15.99 12.87 10.29
C SER A 148 -14.56 12.59 9.85
N LEU A 149 -14.35 12.57 8.53
CA LEU A 149 -13.02 12.55 7.96
C LEU A 149 -12.45 13.96 7.97
N LYS A 150 -11.25 14.10 8.53
CA LYS A 150 -10.57 15.36 8.76
C LYS A 150 -9.10 15.19 8.41
N TRP A 151 -8.41 16.32 8.27
CA TRP A 151 -6.96 16.34 8.17
C TRP A 151 -6.38 17.47 9.01
N ALA A 152 -5.14 17.30 9.47
CA ALA A 152 -4.43 18.29 10.25
C ALA A 152 -2.96 18.38 9.89
N VAL A 153 -2.40 19.59 9.98
CA VAL A 153 -0.96 19.84 9.86
C VAL A 153 -0.48 20.78 10.98
N PRO A 154 0.64 20.46 11.64
CA PRO A 154 1.28 21.36 12.61
C PRO A 154 1.94 22.56 11.92
N ALA A 155 2.44 23.52 12.70
CA ALA A 155 3.13 24.69 12.16
C ALA A 155 4.44 24.31 11.43
N GLU A 156 5.24 23.43 12.02
CA GLU A 156 6.40 22.80 11.40
C GLU A 156 5.97 21.47 10.79
N ARG A 157 6.13 21.32 9.47
CA ARG A 157 5.47 20.27 8.70
C ARG A 157 6.29 19.91 7.47
N ASN A 158 6.20 18.65 7.06
CA ASN A 158 6.63 18.21 5.74
C ASN A 158 5.36 18.04 4.88
N PHE A 159 4.97 19.13 4.25
CA PHE A 159 3.70 19.26 3.56
C PHE A 159 3.89 20.15 2.32
N THR A 160 3.53 19.62 1.15
CA THR A 160 3.72 20.30 -0.14
C THR A 160 2.46 20.21 -0.97
N VAL A 161 2.11 21.33 -1.60
CA VAL A 161 1.02 21.39 -2.57
C VAL A 161 1.56 22.10 -3.81
N THR A 162 1.30 21.54 -4.98
CA THR A 162 1.63 22.14 -6.28
C THR A 162 0.42 22.04 -7.20
N GLY A 163 0.05 23.16 -7.84
CA GLY A 163 -1.10 23.20 -8.74
C GLY A 163 -2.43 23.12 -7.96
N ASN A 164 -3.34 22.27 -8.43
CA ASN A 164 -4.63 22.06 -7.80
C ASN A 164 -4.51 21.30 -6.46
N GLY A 165 -4.90 21.95 -5.37
CA GLY A 165 -4.92 21.38 -4.02
C GLY A 165 -6.28 20.80 -3.61
N LEU A 166 -7.24 20.66 -4.51
CA LEU A 166 -8.58 20.16 -4.18
C LEU A 166 -8.69 18.66 -4.42
N THR A 167 -9.13 17.91 -3.42
CA THR A 167 -9.37 16.46 -3.51
C THR A 167 -10.84 16.09 -3.36
N GLY A 168 -11.24 15.01 -4.00
CA GLY A 168 -12.50 14.31 -3.74
C GLY A 168 -12.25 13.11 -2.84
N VAL A 169 -13.25 12.78 -2.02
CA VAL A 169 -13.22 11.66 -1.09
C VAL A 169 -14.45 10.79 -1.28
N ASN A 170 -14.24 9.52 -1.59
CA ASN A 170 -15.30 8.52 -1.66
C ASN A 170 -15.10 7.48 -0.56
N GLN A 171 -16.15 7.18 0.22
CA GLN A 171 -16.11 6.06 1.15
C GLN A 171 -16.34 4.76 0.37
N LEU A 172 -15.60 3.71 0.72
CA LEU A 172 -15.82 2.40 0.13
C LEU A 172 -17.00 1.72 0.82
N THR A 173 -17.72 0.88 0.08
CA THR A 173 -18.87 0.10 0.56
C THR A 173 -18.51 -0.94 1.62
N ALA A 174 -17.23 -1.31 1.71
CA ALA A 174 -16.64 -2.09 2.79
C ALA A 174 -15.18 -1.67 3.02
N ALA A 175 -14.65 -1.93 4.21
CA ALA A 175 -13.24 -1.70 4.50
C ALA A 175 -12.34 -2.69 3.73
N LEU A 176 -11.16 -2.23 3.33
CA LEU A 176 -10.11 -3.07 2.77
C LEU A 176 -9.60 -4.01 3.86
N ALA A 177 -9.39 -5.29 3.53
CA ALA A 177 -8.89 -6.26 4.49
C ALA A 177 -7.42 -5.97 4.85
N PRO A 178 -6.98 -6.23 6.10
CA PRO A 178 -5.57 -6.08 6.47
C PRO A 178 -4.67 -6.92 5.56
N GLY A 179 -3.61 -6.31 5.03
CA GLY A 179 -2.66 -6.99 4.15
C GLY A 179 -3.22 -7.39 2.77
N ALA A 180 -4.37 -6.84 2.37
CA ALA A 180 -4.92 -7.06 1.04
C ALA A 180 -4.00 -6.49 -0.06
N GLU A 181 -4.04 -7.10 -1.23
CA GLU A 181 -3.47 -6.51 -2.44
C GLU A 181 -4.39 -5.38 -2.94
N VAL A 182 -4.05 -4.14 -2.62
CA VAL A 182 -4.88 -2.97 -2.93
C VAL A 182 -4.49 -2.39 -4.29
N SER A 183 -5.42 -2.44 -5.25
CA SER A 183 -5.27 -1.89 -6.61
C SER A 183 -6.40 -0.91 -6.93
N ALA A 184 -6.26 -0.12 -8.01
CA ALA A 184 -7.31 0.83 -8.39
C ALA A 184 -8.59 0.12 -8.84
N ALA A 185 -8.49 -1.02 -9.54
CA ALA A 185 -9.65 -1.82 -9.95
C ALA A 185 -10.46 -2.32 -8.75
N LEU A 186 -9.78 -2.78 -7.69
CA LEU A 186 -10.43 -3.20 -6.44
C LEU A 186 -11.17 -2.02 -5.80
N VAL A 187 -10.46 -0.91 -5.60
CA VAL A 187 -11.01 0.28 -4.94
C VAL A 187 -12.18 0.87 -5.72
N ASP A 188 -12.05 1.00 -7.04
CA ASP A 188 -13.10 1.52 -7.92
C ASP A 188 -14.34 0.63 -7.94
N GLY A 189 -14.15 -0.70 -7.86
CA GLY A 189 -15.25 -1.66 -7.74
C GLY A 189 -15.99 -1.61 -6.40
N MET A 190 -15.44 -0.91 -5.40
CA MET A 190 -16.00 -0.79 -4.05
C MET A 190 -16.54 0.61 -3.73
N LEU A 191 -16.45 1.59 -4.64
CA LEU A 191 -16.87 2.96 -4.35
C LEU A 191 -18.36 3.07 -4.02
N SER A 192 -18.69 3.90 -3.03
CA SER A 192 -20.06 4.37 -2.84
C SER A 192 -20.52 5.23 -4.02
N GLU A 193 -21.83 5.21 -4.30
CA GLU A 193 -22.42 6.01 -5.37
C GLU A 193 -22.24 7.53 -5.20
N GLN A 194 -21.99 7.98 -3.96
CA GLN A 194 -21.85 9.40 -3.62
C GLN A 194 -20.48 9.68 -2.99
N GLU A 195 -19.87 10.80 -3.40
CA GLU A 195 -18.70 11.41 -2.76
C GLU A 195 -19.10 11.87 -1.34
N VAL A 196 -18.34 11.46 -0.32
CA VAL A 196 -18.62 11.79 1.08
C VAL A 196 -18.05 13.16 1.50
N GLY A 197 -17.20 13.72 0.65
CA GLY A 197 -16.69 15.07 0.79
C GLY A 197 -15.43 15.34 -0.05
N GLY A 198 -14.68 16.36 0.32
CA GLY A 198 -13.44 16.75 -0.34
C GLY A 198 -12.58 17.59 0.59
N ALA A 199 -11.26 17.50 0.46
CA ALA A 199 -10.34 18.33 1.21
C ALA A 199 -9.78 19.45 0.34
N ASP A 200 -9.65 20.62 0.96
CA ASP A 200 -9.05 21.80 0.36
C ASP A 200 -7.65 22.02 0.94
N PHE A 201 -6.63 21.72 0.13
CA PHE A 201 -5.23 21.95 0.42
C PHE A 201 -4.69 23.18 -0.33
N THR A 202 -5.53 24.12 -0.77
CA THR A 202 -5.07 25.32 -1.48
C THR A 202 -4.46 26.38 -0.54
N GLY A 203 -3.67 27.30 -1.10
CA GLY A 203 -3.06 28.41 -0.35
C GLY A 203 -1.74 28.09 0.35
N TRP A 204 -1.19 26.89 0.14
CA TRP A 204 0.11 26.49 0.67
C TRP A 204 1.23 26.74 -0.36
N PRO A 205 2.42 27.17 0.08
CA PRO A 205 2.90 27.24 1.47
C PRO A 205 2.62 28.57 2.20
N GLU A 206 1.83 29.50 1.66
CA GLU A 206 1.62 30.84 2.23
C GLU A 206 0.82 30.87 3.54
N VAL A 207 0.12 29.78 3.85
CA VAL A 207 -0.66 29.62 5.08
C VAL A 207 0.26 29.39 6.30
N GLU A 208 0.08 30.18 7.36
CA GLU A 208 0.89 30.14 8.59
C GLU A 208 0.18 29.45 9.77
N GLY A 209 0.95 28.81 10.64
CA GLY A 209 0.43 28.19 11.88
C GLY A 209 -0.16 26.79 11.68
N PRO A 210 -0.67 26.14 12.74
CA PRO A 210 -1.30 24.82 12.64
C PRO A 210 -2.70 24.91 12.04
N HIS A 211 -3.10 23.91 11.26
CA HIS A 211 -4.39 23.85 10.59
C HIS A 211 -5.08 22.51 10.80
N THR A 212 -6.40 22.58 10.95
CA THR A 212 -7.29 21.42 11.02
C THR A 212 -8.53 21.70 10.20
N HIS A 213 -8.89 20.77 9.32
CA HIS A 213 -10.00 20.94 8.40
C HIS A 213 -10.89 19.70 8.36
N VAL A 214 -12.18 19.91 8.12
CA VAL A 214 -13.14 18.86 7.83
C VAL A 214 -13.11 18.58 6.33
N ALA A 215 -12.94 17.32 5.97
CA ALA A 215 -13.02 16.87 4.58
C ALA A 215 -14.39 16.28 4.25
N GLY A 216 -15.07 15.65 5.21
CA GLY A 216 -16.39 15.08 4.98
C GLY A 216 -17.00 14.37 6.18
N SER A 217 -18.20 13.85 5.97
CA SER A 217 -18.92 13.01 6.93
C SER A 217 -18.93 11.57 6.42
N ALA A 218 -18.64 10.60 7.29
CA ALA A 218 -18.60 9.19 6.94
C ALA A 218 -19.72 8.40 7.62
N VAL A 219 -20.18 7.33 6.98
CA VAL A 219 -21.03 6.33 7.63
C VAL A 219 -20.16 5.53 8.58
N CYS A 220 -20.40 5.65 9.88
CA CYS A 220 -19.60 4.97 10.90
C CYS A 220 -19.62 3.45 10.74
N ALA A 221 -18.42 2.87 10.82
CA ALA A 221 -18.17 1.46 11.00
C ALA A 221 -16.88 1.31 11.82
N GLU A 222 -16.68 0.14 12.43
CA GLU A 222 -15.46 -0.15 13.22
C GLU A 222 -14.18 -0.07 12.36
N GLU A 223 -14.35 -0.32 11.06
CA GLU A 223 -13.34 -0.12 10.02
C GLU A 223 -13.96 0.61 8.83
N MET A 224 -13.25 1.59 8.28
CA MET A 224 -13.70 2.38 7.14
C MET A 224 -12.55 2.63 6.17
N SER A 225 -12.80 2.47 4.87
CA SER A 225 -11.84 2.81 3.83
C SER A 225 -12.35 3.93 2.94
N PHE A 226 -11.43 4.77 2.45
CA PHE A 226 -11.72 5.92 1.60
C PHE A 226 -10.79 5.93 0.40
N LYS A 227 -11.30 6.26 -0.78
CA LYS A 227 -10.49 6.70 -1.92
C LYS A 227 -10.34 8.21 -1.84
N ILE A 228 -9.11 8.70 -1.98
CA ILE A 228 -8.77 10.12 -1.99
C ILE A 228 -8.00 10.41 -3.26
N ALA A 229 -8.52 11.34 -4.07
CA ALA A 229 -7.97 11.66 -5.38
C ALA A 229 -8.05 13.17 -5.64
N ILE A 230 -7.12 13.72 -6.42
CA ILE A 230 -7.23 15.12 -6.86
C ILE A 230 -8.44 15.27 -7.79
N ARG A 231 -9.19 16.37 -7.61
CA ARG A 231 -10.32 16.76 -8.46
C ARG A 231 -9.81 17.16 -9.84
N GLY A 232 -9.60 16.18 -10.70
CA GLY A 232 -9.01 16.38 -12.02
C GLY A 232 -9.85 17.26 -12.95
N ASP A 233 -11.14 17.41 -12.68
CA ASP A 233 -12.04 18.38 -13.32
C ASP A 233 -11.62 19.84 -13.08
N LEU A 234 -10.85 20.10 -12.02
CA LEU A 234 -10.36 21.42 -11.62
C LEU A 234 -8.89 21.67 -12.00
N GLY A 235 -8.26 20.69 -12.66
CA GLY A 235 -6.90 20.79 -13.19
C GLY A 235 -5.88 19.91 -12.48
N GLN A 236 -4.66 19.92 -13.02
CA GLN A 236 -3.55 19.12 -12.53
C GLN A 236 -3.07 19.58 -11.15
N GLY A 237 -2.60 18.64 -10.35
CA GLY A 237 -2.09 18.94 -9.02
C GLY A 237 -1.23 17.81 -8.47
N TRP A 238 -0.56 18.13 -7.37
CA TRP A 238 0.19 17.19 -6.55
C TRP A 238 0.14 17.66 -5.10
N ILE A 239 -0.12 16.72 -4.19
CA ILE A 239 -0.19 16.97 -2.75
C ILE A 239 0.63 15.89 -2.06
N PHE A 240 1.53 16.30 -1.17
CA PHE A 240 2.30 15.42 -0.31
C PHE A 240 2.17 15.88 1.15
N MET A 241 1.97 14.96 2.08
CA MET A 241 1.87 15.20 3.52
C MET A 241 2.41 14.02 4.32
N ASP A 242 3.43 14.24 5.15
CA ASP A 242 3.83 13.27 6.17
C ASP A 242 2.68 13.03 7.16
N GLN A 243 2.53 11.79 7.64
CA GLN A 243 1.54 11.45 8.66
C GLN A 243 2.19 10.90 9.92
N ASN A 244 1.62 11.25 11.07
CA ASN A 244 2.03 10.76 12.39
C ASN A 244 0.83 10.80 13.34
N GLU A 245 1.05 10.60 14.65
CA GLU A 245 0.00 10.56 15.67
C GLU A 245 -0.82 11.86 15.79
N GLU A 246 -0.33 12.98 15.24
CA GLU A 246 -0.98 14.30 15.31
C GLU A 246 -1.09 14.99 13.93
N THR A 247 -0.57 14.40 12.86
CA THR A 247 -0.49 14.98 11.51
C THR A 247 -1.06 14.01 10.48
N GLY A 248 -1.77 14.55 9.49
CA GLY A 248 -2.30 13.77 8.38
C GLY A 248 -3.80 13.59 8.44
N TRP A 249 -4.29 12.57 7.75
CA TRP A 249 -5.69 12.19 7.75
C TRP A 249 -6.10 11.53 9.07
N TYR A 250 -7.29 11.86 9.56
CA TYR A 250 -7.85 11.24 10.75
C TYR A 250 -9.37 11.16 10.71
N ILE A 251 -9.92 10.17 11.43
CA ILE A 251 -11.35 10.07 11.72
C ILE A 251 -11.61 10.61 13.12
N GLU A 252 -12.43 11.66 13.22
CA GLU A 252 -13.06 12.06 14.47
C GLU A 252 -14.38 11.30 14.62
N TYR A 253 -14.60 10.65 15.76
CA TYR A 253 -15.82 9.90 16.03
C TYR A 253 -16.50 10.35 17.33
N PHE A 254 -17.81 10.12 17.39
CA PHE A 254 -18.64 10.38 18.57
C PHE A 254 -19.56 9.19 18.87
N CYS A 255 -19.57 8.81 20.13
CA CYS A 255 -20.54 8.00 20.85
C CYS A 255 -21.36 8.98 21.71
#